data_AF-A0A968WXV4-F1
#
_entry.id   AF-A0A968WXV4-F1
#
_cell.length_a   1.000
_cell.length_b   1.000
_cell.length_c   1.000
_cell.angle_alpha   90.00
_cell.angle_beta   90.00
_cell.angle_gamma   90.00
#
_symmetry.space_group_name_H-M   'P 1'
#
loop_
_entity.id
_entity.type
_entity.pdbx_description
1 polymer ?
#
loop_
_entity_poly.entity_id
_entity_poly.type
_entity_poly.pdbx_seq_one_letter_code
_entity_poly.pdbx_strand_id
1 'polypeptide(L)' 'MQWHHIEPIYLPPYSPDFNPIERLWQYMKGNDLAGYFTKQSSELRDKLIESIRNLINQPKIIRSVCKTHSK' A
#
# COMPACT_ATOMS: atom_id res chain seq x y z
N MET A 1 -2.81 -27.04 -1.43
CA MET A 1 -2.59 -25.94 -0.45
C MET A 1 -3.89 -25.71 0.29
N GLN A 2 -3.88 -25.56 1.62
CA GLN A 2 -5.07 -25.31 2.42
C GLN A 2 -5.04 -23.85 2.90
N TRP A 3 -5.91 -23.02 2.33
CA TRP A 3 -5.95 -21.56 2.56
C TRP A 3 -6.94 -21.13 3.66
N HIS A 4 -7.56 -22.08 4.36
CA HIS A 4 -8.61 -21.84 5.35
C HIS A 4 -9.75 -20.96 4.78
N HIS A 5 -9.98 -19.77 5.36
CA HIS A 5 -11.04 -18.83 4.96
C HIS A 5 -10.55 -17.76 3.98
N ILE A 6 -9.43 -18.00 3.29
CA ILE A 6 -8.86 -17.08 2.31
C ILE A 6 -9.13 -17.62 0.90
N GLU A 7 -9.76 -16.79 0.07
CA GLU A 7 -9.92 -17.04 -1.35
C GLU A 7 -8.79 -16.35 -2.14
N PRO A 8 -7.90 -17.09 -2.82
CA PRO A 8 -6.86 -16.49 -3.64
C PRO A 8 -7.46 -15.90 -4.91
N ILE A 9 -7.10 -14.65 -5.22
CA ILE A 9 -7.48 -13.96 -6.45
C ILE A 9 -6.32 -14.04 -7.44
N TYR A 10 -6.61 -14.40 -8.69
CA TYR A 10 -5.60 -14.43 -9.75
C TYR A 10 -5.09 -13.03 -10.07
N LEU A 11 -3.77 -12.86 -10.01
CA LEU A 11 -3.07 -11.66 -10.45
C LEU A 11 -2.21 -12.01 -11.66
N PRO A 12 -2.47 -11.45 -12.86
CA PRO A 12 -1.63 -11.70 -14.02
C PRO A 12 -0.19 -11.22 -13.79
N PRO A 13 0.82 -11.88 -14.38
CA PRO A 13 2.20 -11.44 -14.28
C PRO A 13 2.36 -10.02 -14.84
N TYR A 14 3.33 -9.27 -14.30
CA TYR A 14 3.67 -7.90 -14.72
C TYR A 14 2.48 -6.92 -14.74
N SER A 15 1.47 -7.12 -13.89
CA SER A 15 0.26 -6.28 -13.87
C SER A 15 0.12 -5.48 -12.56
N PRO A 16 0.99 -4.49 -12.31
CA PRO A 16 0.96 -3.69 -11.09
C PRO A 16 -0.37 -2.92 -10.92
N ASP A 17 -1.04 -2.58 -12.01
CA ASP A 17 -2.32 -1.85 -11.98
C ASP A 17 -3.48 -2.65 -11.36
N PHE A 18 -3.36 -3.98 -11.33
CA PHE A 18 -4.32 -4.88 -10.69
C PHE A 18 -3.93 -5.23 -9.25
N ASN A 19 -2.74 -4.82 -8.78
CA ASN A 19 -2.28 -5.09 -7.44
C ASN A 19 -2.49 -3.86 -6.53
N PRO A 20 -3.48 -3.86 -5.61
CA PRO A 20 -3.82 -2.68 -4.82
C PRO A 20 -2.67 -2.19 -3.93
N ILE A 21 -1.76 -3.07 -3.52
CA ILE A 21 -0.60 -2.71 -2.68
C ILE A 21 0.37 -1.79 -3.42
N GLU A 22 0.52 -1.94 -4.74
CA GLU A 22 1.38 -1.08 -5.55
C GLU A 22 0.84 0.35 -5.54
N ARG A 23 -0.47 0.52 -5.74
CA ARG A 23 -1.13 1.83 -5.68
C ARG A 23 -1.03 2.45 -4.29
N LEU A 24 -1.23 1.65 -3.24
CA LEU A 24 -1.06 2.08 -1.85
C LEU A 24 0.36 2.60 -1.60
N TRP A 25 1.36 1.85 -2.06
CA TRP A 25 2.76 2.21 -1.94
C TRP A 25 3.11 3.49 -2.70
N GLN A 26 2.62 3.64 -3.93
CA GLN A 26 2.82 4.87 -4.69
C GLN A 26 2.19 6.09 -4.00
N TYR A 27 1.00 5.94 -3.42
CA TYR A 27 0.35 7.01 -2.65
C TYR A 27 1.21 7.41 -1.43
N MET A 28 1.68 6.45 -0.64
CA MET A 28 2.52 6.76 0.53
C MET A 28 3.83 7.46 0.14
N LYS A 29 4.48 7.00 -0.94
CA LYS A 29 5.70 7.62 -1.46
C LYS A 29 5.49 9.06 -1.94
N GLY A 30 4.36 9.34 -2.57
CA GLY A 30 4.03 10.66 -3.11
C GLY A 30 3.45 11.64 -2.10
N ASN A 31 3.06 11.17 -0.91
CA ASN A 31 2.50 11.99 0.16
C ASN A 31 3.44 12.00 1.37
N ASP A 32 3.18 11.20 2.40
CA ASP A 32 3.88 11.27 3.69
C ASP A 32 5.39 11.03 3.64
N LEU A 33 5.87 10.29 2.64
CA LEU A 33 7.30 10.01 2.45
C LEU A 33 7.95 10.94 1.42
N ALA A 34 7.19 11.82 0.76
CA ALA A 34 7.72 12.70 -0.26
C ALA A 34 8.73 13.66 0.36
N GLY A 35 9.97 13.63 -0.13
CA GLY A 35 11.05 14.48 0.39
C GLY A 35 11.58 14.06 1.77
N TYR A 36 11.13 12.94 2.33
CA TYR A 36 11.68 12.41 3.57
C TYR A 36 12.97 11.63 3.30
N PHE A 37 14.08 12.10 3.87
CA PHE A 37 15.40 11.46 3.76
C PHE A 37 15.97 11.21 5.14
N THR A 38 16.49 10.00 5.34
CA THR A 38 17.18 9.61 6.57
C THR A 38 18.39 8.74 6.25
N LYS A 39 19.38 8.76 7.15
CA LYS A 39 20.55 7.89 7.11
C LYS A 39 20.36 6.60 7.93
N GLN A 40 19.27 6.51 8.70
CA GLN A 40 19.02 5.40 9.62
C GLN A 40 17.78 4.61 9.17
N SER A 41 17.93 3.28 9.08
CA SER A 41 16.82 2.40 8.71
C SER A 41 15.70 2.37 9.75
N SER A 42 16.01 2.57 11.03
CA SER A 42 15.03 2.69 12.11
C SER A 42 14.11 3.88 11.91
N GLU A 43 14.66 5.05 11.60
CA GLU A 43 13.87 6.27 11.35
C GLU A 43 12.95 6.11 10.13
N LEU A 44 13.44 5.48 9.05
CA LEU A 44 12.60 5.18 7.89
C LEU A 44 11.45 4.23 8.25
N ARG A 45 11.73 3.19 9.03
CA ARG A 45 10.71 2.25 9.52
C ARG A 45 9.68 2.96 10.38
N ASP A 46 10.09 3.81 11.30
CA ASP A 46 9.19 4.53 12.19
C ASP A 46 8.30 5.49 11.39
N LYS A 47 8.87 6.20 10.40
CA LYS A 47 8.10 7.06 9.50
C LYS A 47 7.10 6.28 8.64
N LEU A 48 7.49 5.10 8.16
CA LEU A 48 6.60 4.20 7.43
C LEU A 48 5.43 3.74 8.29
N ILE A 49 5.69 3.34 9.54
CA ILE A 49 4.65 2.92 10.49
C ILE A 49 3.70 4.08 10.79
N GLU A 50 4.22 5.28 10.98
CA GLU A 50 3.41 6.50 11.18
C GLU A 50 2.49 6.74 9.99
N SER A 51 3.02 6.72 8.76
CA SER A 51 2.24 6.90 7.54
C SER A 51 1.13 5.85 7.40
N ILE A 52 1.44 4.57 7.67
CA ILE A 52 0.44 3.50 7.63
C ILE A 52 -0.68 3.76 8.65
N ARG A 53 -0.32 4.14 9.90
CA ARG A 53 -1.32 4.43 10.94
C ARG A 53 -2.21 5.60 10.56
N ASN A 54 -1.63 6.68 10.02
CA ASN A 54 -2.38 7.84 9.55
C ASN A 54 -3.34 7.46 8.42
N LEU A 55 -2.92 6.58 7.52
CA LEU A 55 -3.73 6.15 6.39
C LEU A 55 -4.87 5.21 6.81
N ILE A 56 -4.64 4.30 7.75
CA ILE A 56 -5.67 3.41 8.32
C ILE A 56 -6.84 4.21 8.90
N ASN A 57 -6.56 5.37 9.49
CA ASN A 57 -7.58 6.28 10.02
C ASN A 57 -8.35 7.05 8.93
N GLN A 58 -8.05 6.84 7.64
CA GLN A 58 -8.63 7.53 6.49
C GLN A 58 -9.25 6.54 5.49
N PRO A 59 -10.35 5.87 5.85
CA PRO A 59 -10.94 4.79 5.05
C PRO A 59 -11.40 5.24 3.65
N LYS A 60 -11.80 6.51 3.50
CA LYS A 60 -12.16 7.09 2.20
C LYS A 60 -10.97 7.11 1.23
N ILE A 61 -9.79 7.45 1.73
CA ILE A 61 -8.56 7.48 0.93
C ILE A 61 -8.13 6.06 0.57
N ILE A 62 -8.09 5.15 1.55
CA ILE A 62 -7.74 3.74 1.31
C ILE A 62 -8.63 3.14 0.23
N ARG A 63 -9.95 3.33 0.32
CA ARG A 63 -10.89 2.82 -0.68
C ARG A 63 -10.64 3.38 -2.08
N SER A 64 -10.28 4.66 -2.17
CA SER A 64 -9.99 5.32 -3.45
C SER A 64 -8.67 4.82 -4.05
N VAL A 65 -7.61 4.78 -3.25
CA VAL A 65 -6.25 4.40 -3.66
C VAL A 65 -6.19 2.92 -4.06
N CYS A 66 -6.79 2.04 -3.25
CA CYS A 66 -6.80 0.60 -3.48
C CYS A 66 -7.87 0.14 -4.48
N LYS A 67 -8.60 1.06 -5.13
CA LYS A 67 -9.55 0.68 -6.20
C LYS A 67 -8.76 0.18 -7.41
N THR A 68 -8.76 -1.13 -7.63
CA THR A 68 -8.19 -1.74 -8.83
C THR A 68 -9.19 -1.65 -9.98
N HIS A 69 -8.68 -1.58 -11.21
CA HIS A 69 -9.51 -1.68 -12.40
C HIS A 69 -9.99 -3.13 -12.51
N SER A 70 -11.23 -3.41 -12.12
CA SER A 70 -11.89 -4.65 -12.50
C SER A 70 -12.32 -4.52 -13.97
N LYS A 71 -11.95 -5.51 -14.79
CA LYS A 71 -12.61 -5.70 -16.09
C LYS A 71 -14.06 -6.12 -15.88
#